data_AF-A0A9E1NSL8-F1
#
_entry.id   AF-A0A9E1NSL8-F1
#
_cell.length_a   1.000
_cell.length_b   1.000
_cell.length_c   1.000
_cell.angle_alpha   90.00
_cell.angle_beta   90.00
_cell.angle_gamma   90.00
#
_symmetry.space_group_name_H-M   'P 1'
#
loop_
_entity.id
_entity.type
_entity.pdbx_description
1 polymer ?
#
loop_
_entity_poly.entity_id
_entity_poly.type
_entity_poly.pdbx_seq_one_letter_code
_entity_poly.pdbx_strand_id
1 'polypeptide(L)' 'TNVGTTPIIIQNLANGCLVKTEEEWVNTLESLINNPDLRLKLGKAARETVLHKYSQDVIKLQYLSILNKLSQS' A
#
# COMPACT_ATOMS: atom_id res chain seq x y z
N THR A 1 -7.92 11.37 3.20
CA THR A 1 -6.84 12.36 3.47
C THR A 1 -5.72 12.18 2.46
N ASN A 2 -5.32 13.26 1.78
CA ASN A 2 -4.33 13.27 0.69
C ASN A 2 -3.09 14.05 1.13
N VAL A 3 -2.27 13.45 1.99
CA VAL A 3 -1.03 14.07 2.47
C VAL A 3 0.05 13.00 2.67
N GLY A 4 1.28 13.29 2.22
CA GLY A 4 2.48 12.44 2.42
C GLY A 4 2.75 11.39 1.34
N THR A 5 3.53 10.35 1.67
CA THR A 5 3.89 9.19 0.82
C THR A 5 2.72 8.22 0.60
N THR A 6 1.62 8.43 1.32
CA THR A 6 0.40 7.62 1.36
C THR A 6 -0.24 7.36 -0.03
N PRO A 7 -0.24 8.29 -1.00
CA PRO A 7 -0.75 8.04 -2.35
C PRO A 7 0.14 7.13 -3.22
N ILE A 8 1.39 6.86 -2.81
CA ILE A 8 2.35 6.04 -3.58
C ILE A 8 2.18 4.53 -3.28
N ILE A 9 1.44 4.21 -2.21
CA ILE A 9 1.35 2.86 -1.65
C ILE A 9 0.00 2.21 -1.94
N ILE A 10 -1.10 2.97 -1.82
CA ILE A 10 -2.45 2.43 -1.96
C ILE A 10 -2.95 2.64 -3.39
N GLN A 11 -3.12 1.55 -4.14
CA GLN A 11 -3.91 1.50 -5.35
C GLN A 11 -5.35 1.17 -4.98
N ASN A 12 -6.26 2.08 -5.31
CA ASN A 12 -7.68 1.96 -4.97
C ASN A 12 -8.24 0.61 -5.47
N LEU A 13 -8.81 -0.17 -4.55
CA LEU A 13 -9.36 -1.52 -4.74
C LEU A 13 -8.35 -2.62 -5.14
N ALA A 14 -7.06 -2.31 -5.25
CA ALA A 14 -6.02 -3.32 -5.47
C ALA A 14 -5.38 -3.78 -4.17
N ASN A 15 -5.07 -2.85 -3.26
CA ASN A 15 -4.43 -3.16 -1.97
C ASN A 15 -4.92 -2.28 -0.80
N GLY A 16 -6.02 -1.55 -1.00
CA GLY A 16 -6.70 -0.72 -0.01
C GLY A 16 -7.79 0.14 -0.68
N CYS A 17 -8.55 0.87 0.12
CA CYS A 17 -9.60 1.77 -0.38
C CYS A 17 -9.16 3.23 -0.18
N LEU A 18 -9.15 4.01 -1.26
CA LEU A 18 -8.90 5.45 -1.19
C LEU A 18 -10.24 6.17 -1.17
N VAL A 19 -10.56 6.71 0.01
CA VAL A 19 -11.81 7.45 0.25
C VAL A 19 -11.49 8.91 0.60
N LYS A 20 -12.31 9.81 0.07
CA LYS A 20 -12.14 11.27 0.10
C LYS A 20 -13.22 11.95 0.94
N THR A 21 -14.41 11.37 1.05
CA THR A 21 -15.53 11.91 1.83
C THR A 21 -15.92 10.98 2.98
N GLU A 22 -16.62 11.51 3.98
CA GLU A 22 -17.14 10.73 5.09
C GLU A 22 -18.17 9.68 4.64
N GLU A 23 -19.00 10.01 3.65
CA GLU A 23 -19.95 9.07 3.06
C GLU A 23 -19.22 7.89 2.38
N GLU A 24 -18.14 8.17 1.65
CA GLU A 24 -17.30 7.12 1.05
C GLU A 24 -16.65 6.23 2.11
N TRP A 25 -16.29 6.79 3.27
CA TRP A 25 -15.80 6.00 4.41
C TRP A 25 -16.87 5.03 4.91
N VAL A 26 -18.07 5.53 5.19
CA VAL A 26 -19.18 4.72 5.72
C VAL A 26 -19.52 3.59 4.75
N ASN A 27 -19.73 3.92 3.47
CA ASN A 27 -20.08 2.93 2.44
C ASN A 27 -18.98 1.88 2.26
N THR A 28 -17.71 2.28 2.32
CA THR A 28 -16.58 1.36 2.20
C THR A 28 -16.51 0.42 3.40
N LEU A 29 -16.67 0.94 4.62
CA LEU A 29 -16.66 0.14 5.84
C LEU A 29 -17.82 -0.85 5.87
N GLU A 30 -19.03 -0.42 5.49
CA GLU A 30 -20.19 -1.31 5.37
C GLU A 30 -19.96 -2.42 4.33
N SER A 31 -19.45 -2.07 3.15
CA SER A 31 -19.12 -3.04 2.10
C SER A 31 -18.10 -4.07 2.58
N LEU A 32 -17.07 -3.60 3.30
CA LEU A 32 -16.11 -4.49 3.94
C LEU A 32 -16.79 -5.38 4.96
N ILE A 33 -17.54 -4.85 5.94
CA ILE A 33 -18.21 -5.63 7.00
C ILE A 33 -19.17 -6.69 6.44
N ASN A 34 -19.87 -6.38 5.35
CA ASN A 34 -20.85 -7.28 4.75
C ASN A 34 -20.24 -8.29 3.76
N ASN A 35 -18.99 -8.09 3.32
CA ASN A 35 -18.35 -8.96 2.33
C ASN A 35 -17.00 -9.52 2.83
N PRO A 36 -16.98 -10.71 3.48
CA PRO A 36 -15.77 -11.31 4.03
C PRO A 36 -14.71 -11.63 2.98
N ASP A 37 -15.10 -12.03 1.77
CA ASP A 37 -14.17 -12.35 0.69
C ASP A 37 -13.45 -11.10 0.18
N LEU A 38 -14.19 -9.98 0.07
CA LEU A 38 -13.61 -8.68 -0.27
C LEU A 38 -12.59 -8.25 0.78
N ARG A 39 -12.91 -8.37 2.08
CA ARG A 39 -11.97 -8.08 3.17
C ARG A 39 -10.71 -8.94 3.09
N LEU A 40 -10.87 -10.25 2.85
CA LEU A 40 -9.76 -11.19 2.77
C LEU A 40 -8.84 -10.86 1.60
N LYS A 41 -9.42 -10.60 0.42
CA LYS A 41 -8.67 -10.24 -0.79
C LYS A 41 -7.86 -8.96 -0.57
N LEU A 42 -8.49 -7.91 -0.06
CA LEU A 42 -7.81 -6.63 0.18
C LEU A 42 -6.73 -6.76 1.26
N GLY A 43 -7.01 -7.49 2.35
CA GLY A 43 -6.03 -7.72 3.41
C GLY A 43 -4.77 -8.47 2.92
N LYS A 44 -4.94 -9.48 2.07
CA LYS A 44 -3.82 -10.20 1.45
C LYS A 44 -2.98 -9.28 0.56
N ALA A 45 -3.61 -8.55 -0.35
CA ALA A 45 -2.92 -7.64 -1.25
C ALA A 45 -2.21 -6.49 -0.51
N ALA A 46 -2.81 -5.97 0.57
CA ALA A 46 -2.18 -5.00 1.45
C ALA A 46 -0.90 -5.56 2.09
N ARG A 47 -0.98 -6.78 2.66
CA ARG A 47 0.18 -7.46 3.25
C ARG A 47 1.30 -7.69 2.23
N GLU A 48 0.96 -8.21 1.05
CA GLU A 48 1.92 -8.43 -0.03
C GLU A 48 2.60 -7.13 -0.45
N THR A 49 1.85 -6.04 -0.56
CA THR A 49 2.41 -4.71 -0.87
C THR A 49 3.45 -4.29 0.15
N VAL A 50 3.16 -4.45 1.44
CA VAL A 50 4.10 -4.09 2.52
C VAL A 50 5.36 -4.95 2.44
N LEU A 51 5.23 -6.26 2.23
CA LEU A 51 6.39 -7.15 2.11
C LEU A 51 7.29 -6.81 0.91
N HIS A 52 6.69 -6.49 -0.24
CA HIS A 52 7.45 -6.22 -1.45
C HIS A 52 8.00 -4.79 -1.55
N LYS A 53 7.38 -3.80 -0.90
CA LYS A 53 7.82 -2.40 -1.00
C LYS A 53 8.56 -1.90 0.24
N TYR A 54 8.33 -2.50 1.41
CA TYR A 54 8.78 -1.97 2.70
C TYR A 54 9.51 -3.01 3.57
N SER A 55 9.86 -4.18 3.05
CA SER A 55 10.76 -5.07 3.78
C SER A 55 12.16 -4.48 3.88
N GLN A 56 12.85 -4.77 4.99
CA GLN A 56 14.23 -4.32 5.22
C GLN A 56 15.17 -4.76 4.08
N ASP A 57 14.93 -5.93 3.49
CA ASP A 57 15.70 -6.45 2.36
C ASP A 57 15.54 -5.61 1.09
N VAL A 58 14.31 -5.18 0.78
CA VAL A 58 14.05 -4.32 -0.39
C VAL A 58 14.68 -2.94 -0.20
N ILE A 59 14.56 -2.37 1.01
CA ILE A 59 15.19 -1.09 1.34
C ILE A 59 16.71 -1.22 1.25
N LYS A 60 17.30 -2.29 1.78
CA LYS A 60 18.74 -2.56 1.70
C LYS A 60 19.23 -2.63 0.25
N LEU A 61 18.49 -3.32 -0.64
CA LEU A 61 18.84 -3.40 -2.06
C LEU A 61 18.75 -2.04 -2.76
N GLN A 62 17.76 -1.21 -2.43
CA GLN A 62 17.65 0.14 -2.97
C GLN A 62 18.83 1.01 -2.56
N TYR A 63 19.19 1.01 -1.28
CA TYR A 63 20.36 1.73 -0.77
C TYR A 63 21.65 1.24 -1.42
N LEU A 64 21.85 -0.08 -1.53
CA LEU A 64 23.02 -0.67 -2.17
C LEU A 64 23.12 -0.27 -3.65
N SER A 65 21.99 -0.23 -4.38
CA SER A 65 21.95 0.20 -5.78
C SER A 65 22.41 1.66 -5.94
N ILE A 66 21.99 2.55 -5.04
CA ILE A 66 22.39 3.96 -5.07
C ILE A 66 23.89 4.10 -4.75
N LEU A 67 24.37 3.43 -3.69
CA LEU A 67 25.78 3.47 -3.30
C LEU A 67 26.70 2.94 -4.42
N ASN A 68 26.33 1.82 -5.06
CA ASN A 68 27.09 1.26 -6.18
C ASN A 68 27.17 2.20 -7.39
N LYS A 69 26.10 2.95 -7.67
CA LYS A 69 26.10 3.95 -8.75
C LYS A 69 27.07 5.10 -8.45
N LEU A 70 27.12 5.54 -7.19
CA LEU A 70 27.99 6.63 -6.77
C LEU A 70 29.47 6.21 -6.68
N SER A 71 29.76 4.94 -6.39
CA SER A 71 31.13 4.42 -6.32
C SER A 71 31.74 4.05 -7.68
N GLN A 72 30.96 4.06 -8.76
CA GLN A 72 31.38 3.78 -10.14
C GLN A 72 31.57 5.07 -10.96
N SER A 73 31.51 6.24 -10.31
CA SER A 73 31.81 7.58 -10.87
C SER A 73 33.12 8.09 -10.31
#